data_AF-A0A949M3V4-F1
#
_entry.id   AF-A0A949M3V4-F1
#
_cell.length_a   1.000
_cell.length_b   1.000
_cell.length_c   1.000
_cell.angle_alpha   90.00
_cell.angle_beta   90.00
_cell.angle_gamma   90.00
#
_symmetry.space_group_name_H-M   'P 1'
#
loop_
_entity.id
_entity.type
_entity.pdbx_description
1 polymer ?
#
loop_
_entity_poly.entity_id
_entity_poly.type
_entity_poly.pdbx_seq_one_letter_code
_entity_poly.pdbx_strand_id
1 'polypeptide(L)' 'GQPTPRMLLTLDAARCGLTGAALRERLWQGEPRIAVAALGEDTIAATPDCLAPGEERVVLEQIAAALHAAQPGRLP' A
#
# COMPACT_ATOMS: atom_id res chain seq x y z
N GLY A 1 9.65 17.84 18.44
CA GLY A 1 9.23 17.76 17.03
C GLY A 1 7.74 17.49 17.00
N GLN A 2 7.01 18.13 16.09
CA GLN A 2 5.59 17.78 15.88
C GLN A 2 5.49 16.46 15.10
N PRO A 3 4.51 15.60 15.40
CA PRO A 3 4.28 14.40 14.62
C PRO A 3 3.91 14.76 13.18
N THR A 4 4.66 14.25 12.21
CA THR A 4 4.33 14.38 10.79
C THR A 4 3.03 13.61 10.50
N PRO A 5 2.06 14.19 9.78
CA PRO A 5 0.86 13.46 9.37
C PRO A 5 1.26 12.24 8.53
N ARG A 6 0.62 11.10 8.83
CA ARG A 6 0.83 9.85 8.12
C ARG A 6 -0.51 9.29 7.69
N MET A 7 -0.57 8.80 6.47
CA MET A 7 -1.66 7.96 6.02
C MET A 7 -1.41 6.54 6.54
N LEU A 8 -2.42 5.97 7.19
CA LEU A 8 -2.43 4.57 7.60
C LEU A 8 -3.41 3.81 6.71
N LEU A 9 -2.97 2.68 6.18
CA LEU A 9 -3.84 1.74 5.46
C LEU A 9 -3.78 0.40 6.18
N THR A 10 -4.87 0.05 6.85
CA THR A 10 -5.07 -1.23 7.52
C THR A 10 -5.92 -2.14 6.65
N LEU A 11 -5.43 -3.34 6.38
CA LEU A 11 -6.12 -4.33 5.58
C LEU A 11 -6.80 -5.37 6.46
N ASP A 12 -8.00 -5.78 6.07
CA ASP A 12 -8.59 -7.02 6.55
C ASP A 12 -8.14 -8.13 5.61
N ALA A 13 -7.15 -8.91 6.03
CA ALA A 13 -6.55 -9.94 5.17
C ALA A 13 -7.57 -10.98 4.68
N ALA A 14 -8.59 -11.31 5.48
CA ALA A 14 -9.63 -12.26 5.09
C ALA A 14 -10.52 -11.73 3.96
N ARG A 15 -10.73 -10.41 3.91
CA ARG A 15 -11.52 -9.75 2.85
C ARG A 15 -10.68 -9.37 1.64
N CYS A 16 -9.44 -8.97 1.86
CA CYS A 16 -8.56 -8.48 0.81
C CYS A 16 -7.80 -9.60 0.08
N GLY A 17 -7.60 -10.75 0.71
CA GLY A 17 -6.76 -11.83 0.19
C GLY A 17 -5.26 -11.53 0.27
N LEU A 18 -4.85 -10.48 0.98
CA LEU A 18 -3.46 -10.15 1.29
C LEU A 18 -3.34 -9.39 2.61
N THR A 19 -2.19 -9.55 3.29
CA THR A 19 -1.81 -8.75 4.46
C THR A 19 -1.15 -7.44 4.06
N GLY A 20 -1.02 -6.51 5.01
CA GLY A 20 -0.28 -5.26 4.81
C GLY A 20 1.20 -5.49 4.49
N ALA A 21 1.83 -6.48 5.13
CA ALA A 21 3.20 -6.88 4.83
C ALA A 21 3.37 -7.36 3.37
N ALA A 22 2.43 -8.18 2.88
CA ALA A 22 2.43 -8.63 1.49
C ALA A 22 2.19 -7.46 0.51
N LEU A 23 1.31 -6.52 0.84
CA LEU A 23 1.11 -5.31 0.05
C LEU A 23 2.40 -4.50 -0.06
N ARG A 24 3.08 -4.25 1.07
CA ARG A 24 4.35 -3.53 1.11
C ARG A 24 5.40 -4.19 0.22
N GLU A 25 5.55 -5.50 0.29
CA GLU A 25 6.51 -6.21 -0.54
C GLU A 25 6.20 -6.05 -2.04
N ARG A 26 4.92 -6.18 -2.43
CA ARG A 26 4.50 -5.96 -3.82
C ARG A 26 4.79 -4.53 -4.31
N LEU A 27 4.53 -3.53 -3.46
CA LEU A 27 4.83 -2.13 -3.77
C LEU A 27 6.34 -1.89 -3.95
N TRP A 28 7.19 -2.56 -3.15
CA TRP A 28 8.64 -2.44 -3.24
C TRP A 28 9.24 -3.15 -4.46
N GLN A 29 8.68 -4.29 -4.86
CA GLN A 29 9.12 -5.06 -6.02
C GLN A 29 8.50 -4.59 -7.34
N GLY A 30 7.46 -3.75 -7.29
CA GLY A 30 6.79 -3.18 -8.46
C GLY A 30 7.59 -2.08 -9.15
N GLU A 31 7.07 -1.64 -10.30
CA GLU A 31 7.57 -0.50 -11.05
C GLU A 31 6.42 0.53 -11.21
N PRO A 32 6.56 1.77 -10.70
CA PRO A 32 7.71 2.24 -9.91
C PRO A 32 7.76 1.57 -8.54
N ARG A 33 8.97 1.51 -7.98
CA ARG A 33 9.21 1.05 -6.61
C ARG A 33 8.65 2.06 -5.62
N ILE A 34 7.73 1.61 -4.78
CA ILE A 34 7.09 2.44 -3.75
C ILE A 34 7.51 1.95 -2.36
N ALA A 35 8.16 2.84 -1.60
CA ALA A 35 8.58 2.57 -0.24
C ALA A 35 7.51 3.01 0.77
N VAL A 36 7.03 2.08 1.60
CA VAL A 36 6.11 2.34 2.71
C VAL A 36 6.63 1.68 3.98
N ALA A 37 6.31 2.27 5.14
CA ALA A 37 6.61 1.67 6.43
C ALA A 37 5.60 0.57 6.76
N ALA A 38 6.06 -0.47 7.45
CA ALA A 38 5.17 -1.47 8.04
C ALA A 38 4.82 -1.07 9.48
N LEU A 39 3.57 -1.26 9.86
CA LEU A 39 3.07 -1.07 11.22
C LEU A 39 2.30 -2.34 11.63
N GLY A 40 3.04 -3.39 11.99
CA GLY A 40 2.48 -4.71 12.22
C GLY A 40 2.22 -5.47 10.91
N GLU A 41 1.41 -6.53 10.99
CA GLU A 41 1.16 -7.45 9.87
C GLU A 41 0.22 -6.87 8.81
N ASP A 42 -0.82 -6.16 9.26
CA ASP A 42 -1.93 -5.74 8.40
C ASP A 42 -1.93 -4.25 8.04
N THR A 43 -1.02 -3.45 8.59
CA THR A 43 -1.01 -2.00 8.36
C THR A 43 0.28 -1.54 7.70
N ILE A 44 0.13 -0.71 6.67
CA ILE A 44 1.22 0.08 6.10
C ILE A 44 1.01 1.56 6.40
N ALA A 45 2.11 2.32 6.44
CA ALA A 45 2.08 3.77 6.59
C ALA A 45 2.86 4.45 5.47
N ALA A 46 2.28 5.52 4.95
CA ALA A 46 2.92 6.43 4.02
C ALA A 46 2.90 7.85 4.60
N THR A 47 3.91 8.63 4.25
CA THR A 47 3.99 10.07 4.58
C THR A 47 3.63 10.84 3.31
N PRO A 48 2.41 11.40 3.18
CA PRO A 48 1.99 12.07 1.94
C PRO A 48 2.91 13.24 1.56
N ASP A 49 3.47 13.93 2.56
CA ASP A 49 4.40 15.05 2.37
C ASP A 49 5.71 14.65 1.66
N CYS A 50 6.00 13.35 1.54
CA CYS A 50 7.17 12.85 0.79
C CYS A 50 6.90 12.65 -0.71
N LEU A 51 5.66 12.83 -1.17
CA LEU A 51 5.27 12.63 -2.56
C LEU A 51 5.44 13.94 -3.35
N ALA A 52 5.99 13.83 -4.56
CA ALA A 52 5.95 14.91 -5.54
C ALA A 52 4.53 15.06 -6.11
N PRO A 53 4.14 16.25 -6.62
CA PRO A 53 2.83 16.44 -7.23
C PRO A 53 2.54 15.41 -8.33
N GLY A 54 1.45 14.66 -8.18
CA GLY A 54 1.02 13.61 -9.10
C GLY A 54 1.44 12.19 -8.69
N GLU A 55 2.43 12.02 -7.81
CA GLU A 55 2.83 10.69 -7.32
C GLU A 55 1.76 10.04 -6.44
N GLU A 56 0.89 10.83 -5.80
CA GLU A 56 -0.25 10.32 -5.05
C GLU A 56 -1.17 9.45 -5.91
N ARG A 57 -1.33 9.80 -7.20
CA ARG A 57 -2.12 9.01 -8.13
C ARG A 57 -1.47 7.66 -8.39
N VAL A 58 -0.17 7.66 -8.66
CA VAL A 58 0.62 6.45 -8.94
C VAL A 58 0.59 5.51 -7.73
N VAL A 59 0.77 6.03 -6.52
CA VAL A 59 0.69 5.24 -5.29
C VAL A 59 -0.70 4.61 -5.13
N LEU A 60 -1.77 5.39 -5.33
CA LEU A 60 -3.14 4.89 -5.23
C LEU A 60 -3.45 3.82 -6.28
N GLU A 61 -3.00 4.01 -7.53
CA GLU A 61 -3.18 3.04 -8.62
C GLU A 61 -2.46 1.73 -8.34
N GLN A 62 -1.21 1.79 -7.85
CA GLN A 62 -0.44 0.60 -7.51
C GLN A 62 -1.03 -0.16 -6.30
N ILE A 63 -1.52 0.56 -5.28
CA ILE A 63 -2.26 -0.05 -4.17
C ILE A 63 -3.53 -0.73 -4.69
N ALA A 64 -4.33 -0.05 -5.51
CA ALA A 64 -5.56 -0.59 -6.05
C ALA A 64 -5.31 -1.83 -6.93
N ALA A 65 -4.28 -1.80 -7.78
CA ALA A 65 -3.88 -2.94 -8.60
C ALA A 65 -3.45 -4.13 -7.75
N ALA A 66 -2.64 -3.91 -6.70
CA ALA A 66 -2.19 -4.97 -5.80
C ALA A 66 -3.36 -5.61 -5.02
N LEU A 67 -4.33 -4.80 -4.59
CA LEU A 67 -5.55 -5.27 -3.93
C LEU A 67 -6.44 -6.07 -4.89
N HIS A 68 -6.65 -5.57 -6.12
CA HIS A 68 -7.44 -6.28 -7.12
C HIS A 68 -6.83 -7.63 -7.52
N ALA A 69 -5.50 -7.70 -7.67
CA ALA A 69 -4.81 -8.94 -8.01
C ALA A 69 -4.81 -9.98 -6.88
N ALA A 70 -5.09 -9.57 -5.64
CA ALA A 70 -5.13 -10.46 -4.48
C ALA A 70 -6.54 -11.01 -4.18
N GLN A 71 -7.59 -10.42 -4.74
CA GLN A 71 -8.96 -10.83 -4.40
C GLN A 71 -9.24 -12.27 -4.86
N PRO A 72 -9.70 -13.14 -3.94
CA PRO A 72 -10.04 -14.52 -4.28
C PRO A 72 -11.25 -14.56 -5.23
N GLY A 73 -11.11 -15.23 -6.37
CA GLY A 73 -12.21 -15.51 -7.31
C GLY A 73 -12.23 -14.68 -8.60
N ARG A 74 -11.25 -13.79 -8.81
CA ARG A 74 -11.12 -13.06 -10.08
C ARG A 74 -10.06 -13.75 -10.96
N LEU A 75 -10.48 -14.51 -11.97
CA LEU A 75 -9.59 -14.97 -13.03
C LEU A 75 -9.08 -13.74 -13.83
N PRO A 76 -7.84 -13.80 -14.36
CA PRO A 76 -7.23 -12.71 -15.12
C PRO A 76 -8.05 -12.32 -16.36
#